data_AF-A0A968X9X4-F1
#
_entry.id   AF-A0A968X9X4-F1
#
_cell.length_a   1.000
_cell.length_b   1.000
_cell.length_c   1.000
_cell.angle_alpha   90.00
_cell.angle_beta   90.00
_cell.angle_gamma   90.00
#
_symmetry.space_group_name_H-M   'P 1'
#
loop_
_entity.id
_entity.type
_entity.pdbx_description
1 polymer ?
#
loop_
_entity_poly.entity_id
_entity_poly.type
_entity_poly.pdbx_seq_one_letter_code
_entity_poly.pdbx_strand_id
1 'polypeptide(L)' 'MQESSIYRSIQDETAKTIALNCLRQELFSVEIIARATGLSIEQLQQLQQQIDTVPCDRSQTPQMHSPTECSNPAQ' A
#
# COMPACT_ATOMS: atom_id res chain seq x y z
N MET A 1 -12.72 -21.67 25.48
CA MET A 1 -12.10 -21.99 24.17
C MET A 1 -11.84 -20.72 23.34
N GLN A 2 -11.44 -19.60 23.98
CA GLN A 2 -11.18 -18.30 23.33
C GLN A 2 -9.77 -18.16 22.73
N GLU A 3 -8.82 -18.98 23.17
CA GLU A 3 -7.44 -18.92 22.67
C GLU A 3 -7.34 -19.31 21.19
N SER A 4 -8.25 -20.16 20.70
CA SER A 4 -8.26 -20.60 19.29
C SER A 4 -8.71 -19.51 18.32
N SER A 5 -9.58 -18.58 18.74
CA SER A 5 -10.01 -17.46 17.90
C SER A 5 -8.91 -16.39 17.80
N ILE A 6 -8.19 -16.14 18.90
CA ILE A 6 -7.08 -15.18 18.90
C ILE A 6 -5.95 -15.71 18.01
N TYR A 7 -5.58 -16.98 18.14
CA TYR A 7 -4.54 -17.59 17.33
C TYR A 7 -4.86 -17.56 15.82
N ARG A 8 -6.10 -17.92 15.44
CA ARG A 8 -6.54 -17.85 14.04
C ARG A 8 -6.53 -16.43 13.50
N SER A 9 -6.94 -15.45 14.31
CA SER A 9 -6.92 -14.05 13.89
C SER A 9 -5.50 -13.55 13.62
N ILE A 10 -4.53 -13.89 14.49
CA ILE A 10 -3.12 -13.50 14.31
C ILE A 10 -2.52 -14.16 13.06
N GLN A 11 -2.84 -15.43 12.84
CA GLN A 11 -2.37 -16.17 11.67
C GLN A 11 -2.90 -15.56 10.36
N ASP A 12 -4.18 -15.18 10.33
CA ASP A 12 -4.82 -14.54 9.18
C ASP A 12 -4.22 -13.16 8.88
N GLU A 13 -3.99 -12.34 9.92
CA GLU A 13 -3.36 -11.02 9.77
C GLU A 13 -1.90 -11.11 9.30
N THR A 14 -1.16 -12.12 9.77
CA THR A 14 0.21 -12.38 9.32
C THR A 14 0.23 -12.76 7.84
N ALA A 15 -0.68 -13.65 7.41
CA ALA A 15 -0.80 -14.08 6.02
C ALA A 15 -1.13 -12.89 5.08
N LYS A 16 -2.07 -12.02 5.47
CA LYS A 16 -2.40 -10.79 4.74
C LYS A 16 -1.22 -9.83 4.65
N THR A 17 -0.47 -9.66 5.74
CA THR A 17 0.70 -8.77 5.78
C THR A 17 1.80 -9.25 4.84
N ILE A 18 2.08 -10.56 4.83
CA ILE A 18 3.05 -11.15 3.90
C ILE A 18 2.57 -10.97 2.46
N ALA A 19 1.31 -11.29 2.18
CA ALA A 19 0.73 -11.12 0.84
C ALA A 19 0.83 -9.67 0.34
N LEU A 20 0.48 -8.67 1.17
CA LEU A 20 0.58 -7.25 0.81
C LEU A 20 2.02 -6.85 0.48
N ASN A 21 3.00 -7.30 1.26
CA ASN A 21 4.40 -7.00 1.01
C ASN A 21 4.88 -7.64 -0.31
N CYS A 22 4.45 -8.86 -0.61
CA CYS A 22 4.76 -9.52 -1.88
C CYS A 22 4.10 -8.81 -3.07
N LEU A 23 2.82 -8.45 -2.96
CA LEU A 23 2.07 -7.74 -4.01
C LEU A 23 2.69 -6.38 -4.32
N ARG A 24 3.11 -5.62 -3.30
CA ARG A 24 3.80 -4.32 -3.49
C ARG A 24 5.14 -4.41 -4.21
N GLN A 25 5.83 -5.56 -4.11
CA GLN A 25 7.12 -5.74 -4.76
C GLN A 25 7.01 -6.23 -6.20
N GLU A 26 5.83 -6.70 -6.64
CA GLU A 26 5.57 -7.22 -7.99
C GLU A 26 6.53 -8.35 -8.43
N LEU A 27 7.28 -8.95 -7.50
CA LEU A 27 8.30 -9.96 -7.78
C LEU A 27 7.74 -11.39 -7.95
N PHE A 28 6.57 -11.65 -7.38
CA PHE A 28 5.98 -12.99 -7.32
C PHE A 28 4.61 -13.01 -8.00
N SER A 29 4.32 -14.08 -8.73
CA SER A 29 2.99 -14.28 -9.30
C SER A 29 1.96 -14.50 -8.19
N VAL A 30 0.70 -14.11 -8.46
CA VAL A 30 -0.41 -14.25 -7.52
C VAL A 30 -0.59 -15.70 -7.04
N GLU A 31 -0.35 -16.69 -7.92
CA GLU A 31 -0.40 -18.11 -7.54
C GLU A 31 0.69 -18.52 -6.53
N ILE A 32 1.90 -17.99 -6.67
CA ILE A 32 2.99 -18.26 -5.72
C ILE A 32 2.64 -17.67 -4.35
N ILE A 33 2.11 -16.44 -4.34
CA ILE A 33 1.68 -15.76 -3.12
C ILE A 33 0.54 -16.53 -2.45
N ALA A 34 -0.44 -17.03 -3.21
CA ALA A 34 -1.56 -17.83 -2.69
C ALA A 34 -1.08 -19.12 -2.01
N ARG A 35 -0.15 -19.85 -2.66
CA ARG A 35 0.44 -21.06 -2.08
C ARG A 35 1.27 -20.78 -0.83
N ALA A 36 2.01 -19.67 -0.81
CA ALA A 36 2.87 -19.32 0.31
C ALA A 36 2.10 -18.82 1.55
N THR A 37 0.99 -18.10 1.34
CA THR A 37 0.21 -17.47 2.42
C THR A 37 -1.03 -18.27 2.82
N GLY A 38 -1.46 -19.23 2.00
CA GLY A 38 -2.71 -19.96 2.20
C GLY A 38 -3.96 -19.13 1.91
N LEU A 39 -3.80 -17.91 1.39
CA LEU A 39 -4.91 -17.05 0.98
C LEU A 39 -5.46 -17.48 -0.38
N SER A 40 -6.77 -17.30 -0.56
CA SER A 40 -7.42 -17.47 -1.85
C SER A 40 -7.04 -16.35 -2.83
N ILE A 41 -7.18 -16.62 -4.13
CA ILE A 41 -6.94 -15.63 -5.18
C ILE A 41 -7.85 -14.40 -5.01
N GLU A 42 -9.12 -14.59 -4.62
CA GLU A 42 -10.04 -13.47 -4.33
C GLU A 42 -9.53 -12.58 -3.19
N GLN A 43 -9.05 -13.17 -2.10
CA GLN A 43 -8.48 -12.39 -0.99
C GLN A 43 -7.24 -11.61 -1.44
N LEU A 44 -6.39 -12.18 -2.30
CA LEU A 44 -5.24 -11.48 -2.86
C LEU A 44 -5.67 -10.33 -3.78
N GLN A 45 -6.71 -10.50 -4.60
CA GLN A 45 -7.26 -9.43 -5.44
C GLN A 45 -7.84 -8.29 -4.59
N GLN A 46 -8.51 -8.60 -3.49
CA GLN A 46 -9.00 -7.59 -2.54
C GLN A 46 -7.84 -6.83 -1.87
N LEU A 47 -6.75 -7.52 -1.54
CA LEU A 47 -5.53 -6.88 -1.00
C LEU A 47 -4.84 -6.00 -2.05
N GLN A 48 -4.82 -6.42 -3.32
CA GLN A 48 -4.30 -5.61 -4.42
C GLN A 48 -5.09 -4.30 -4.56
N GLN A 49 -6.42 -4.38 -4.53
CA GLN A 49 -7.29 -3.20 -4.59
C GLN A 49 -7.03 -2.22 -3.43
N GLN A 50 -6.68 -2.71 -2.24
CA GLN A 50 -6.30 -1.86 -1.10
C GLN A 50 -5.01 -1.08 -1.34
N ILE A 51 -4.04 -1.66 -2.06
CA ILE A 51 -2.81 -0.97 -2.45
C ILE A 51 -3.15 0.17 -3.42
N ASP A 52 -4.01 -0.12 -4.40
CA ASP A 52 -4.40 0.84 -5.44
C ASP A 52 -5.34 1.95 -4.93
N THR A 53 -6.05 1.70 -3.82
CA THR A 53 -7.02 2.65 -3.23
C THR A 53 -6.45 3.54 -2.14
N VAL A 54 -5.17 3.45 -1.77
CA VAL A 54 -4.54 4.50 -0.94
C VAL A 54 -4.49 5.78 -1.77
N PRO A 55 -5.35 6.79 -1.51
CA PRO A 55 -5.29 8.04 -2.22
C PRO A 55 -3.98 8.68 -1.80
N CYS A 56 -3.12 8.94 -2.77
CA CYS A 56 -1.96 9.79 -2.57
C CYS A 56 -2.50 11.18 -2.23
N ASP A 57 -2.66 11.50 -0.94
CA ASP A 57 -2.85 12.89 -0.52
C ASP A 57 -1.51 13.61 -0.69
N ARG A 58 -1.22 14.01 -1.94
CA ARG A 58 -0.15 14.94 -2.31
C ARG A 58 -0.54 16.40 -2.01
N SER A 59 -1.57 16.66 -1.21
CA SER A 59 -2.03 18.01 -0.90
C SER A 59 -1.34 18.58 0.33
N GLN A 60 0.00 18.61 0.35
CA GLN A 60 0.74 19.51 1.23
C GLN A 60 2.18 19.70 0.75
N THR A 61 2.33 20.28 -0.44
CA THR A 61 3.50 21.12 -0.73
C THR A 61 3.27 22.49 -0.05
N PRO A 62 4.12 22.93 0.90
CA PRO A 62 4.20 24.34 1.22
C PRO A 62 4.75 25.05 -0.02
N GLN A 63 3.88 25.79 -0.70
CA GLN A 63 4.25 26.77 -1.72
C GLN A 63 5.14 27.83 -1.06
N MET A 64 6.46 27.63 -1.09
CA MET A 64 7.41 28.73 -0.88
C MET A 64 7.30 29.62 -2.12
N HIS A 65 6.42 30.60 -2.00
CA HIS A 65 6.27 31.71 -2.92
C HIS A 65 7.65 32.30 -3.21
N SER A 66 8.04 32.24 -4.48
CA SER A 66 9.02 33.15 -5.06
C SER A 66 8.61 34.59 -4.72
N PRO A 67 9.46 35.39 -4.06
CA PRO A 67 9.17 36.81 -3.91
C PRO A 67 9.39 37.51 -5.25
N THR A 68 8.27 38.03 -5.73
CA THR A 68 8.09 38.95 -6.84
C THR A 68 9.03 40.16 -6.76
N GLU A 69 9.64 40.47 -7.90
CA GLU A 69 10.04 41.79 -8.42
C GLU A 69 10.91 42.73 -7.57
N CYS A 70 12.10 43.05 -8.13
CA CYS A 70 12.64 44.41 -8.12
C CYS A 70 13.48 44.67 -9.39
N SER A 71 12.93 45.53 -10.25
CA SER A 71 13.64 46.55 -11.05
C SER A 71 14.28 46.21 -12.41
N ASN A 72 13.42 46.27 -13.44
CA ASN A 72 13.40 47.28 -14.53
C ASN A 72 14.56 47.36 -15.58
N PRO A 73 14.36 48.06 -16.73
CA PRO A 73 14.34 47.40 -18.04
C PRO A 73 15.37 47.96 -19.04
N ALA A 74 15.50 47.25 -20.17
CA ALA A 74 15.88 47.73 -21.51
C ALA A 74 17.00 48.78 -21.63
N GLN A 75 18.18 48.36 -22.10
CA GLN A 75 18.74 48.65 -23.44
C GLN A 75 19.89 47.68 -23.75
#